data_AF-A0A3M6VVC9-F1
#
_entry.id   AF-A0A3M6VVC9-F1
#
_cell.length_a   1.000
_cell.length_b   1.000
_cell.length_c   1.000
_cell.angle_alpha   90.00
_cell.angle_beta   90.00
_cell.angle_gamma   90.00
#
_symmetry.space_group_name_H-M   'P 1'
#
loop_
_entity.id
_entity.type
_entity.pdbx_description
1 polymer ?
#
loop_
_entity_poly.entity_id
_entity_poly.type
_entity_poly.pdbx_seq_one_letter_code
_entity_poly.pdbx_strand_id
1 'polypeptide(L)'
;MKWCILFVTISLILISAFVNVNSEQVFSRNHLKLQKIVATLPSLQLHVTLKHKAMELHGISDFQVYANPLVSKQQGDRVLYNGYTTFTDGPVRFTYSLVDGAPYLMTINSSSDAQIVRCIPPSTLPFNDMLSAFNALTPIPSASIVKIGNLFKTSFAGVQYAVCFAGKAGFTAYTSAMTITVNYLDNPVAIPRTTLKDGSSCNAIANAIEMTPTALALLSGTEVPVSTSRILKEETHMAMASSSCSCKSTPRPCLLFHGLGNEVEERGVQDTSRHFGWEKIESCSMLHNDQVCCTQYRRLSLDRLASSGNGV
;
A
#
# COMPACT_ATOMS: atom_id res chain seq x y z
N MET A 1 6.38 -71.64 -0.04
CA MET A 1 6.70 -70.49 0.85
C MET A 1 7.67 -69.46 0.27
N LYS A 2 8.56 -69.77 -0.68
CA LYS A 2 9.50 -68.78 -1.25
C LYS A 2 8.90 -67.77 -2.26
N TRP A 3 7.73 -68.03 -2.84
CA TRP A 3 7.12 -67.16 -3.86
C TRP A 3 6.21 -66.05 -3.30
N CYS A 4 5.68 -66.19 -2.07
CA CYS A 4 4.84 -65.14 -1.46
C CYS A 4 5.66 -63.94 -0.96
N ILE A 5 6.92 -64.13 -0.58
CA ILE A 5 7.75 -63.05 -0.04
C ILE A 5 8.23 -62.09 -1.14
N LEU A 6 8.47 -62.59 -2.37
CA LEU A 6 8.95 -61.78 -3.49
C LEU A 6 7.87 -60.80 -4.02
N PHE A 7 6.60 -61.20 -3.99
CA PHE A 7 5.48 -60.37 -4.44
C PHE A 7 5.16 -59.23 -3.46
N VAL A 8 5.33 -59.46 -2.15
CA VAL A 8 5.06 -58.44 -1.12
C VAL A 8 6.14 -57.34 -1.15
N THR A 9 7.41 -57.69 -1.44
CA THR A 9 8.50 -56.70 -1.53
C THR A 9 8.44 -55.85 -2.79
N ILE A 10 8.01 -56.39 -3.94
CA ILE A 10 7.91 -55.63 -5.20
C ILE A 10 6.74 -54.62 -5.15
N SER A 11 5.61 -54.98 -4.52
CA SER A 11 4.49 -54.06 -4.32
C SER A 11 4.83 -52.89 -3.38
N LEU A 12 5.64 -53.10 -2.34
CA LEU A 12 6.03 -51.98 -1.45
C LEU A 12 6.99 -50.99 -2.12
N ILE A 13 7.91 -51.46 -2.98
CA ILE A 13 8.86 -50.59 -3.67
C ILE A 13 8.14 -49.72 -4.71
N LEU A 14 7.15 -50.25 -5.42
CA LEU A 14 6.36 -49.47 -6.37
C LEU A 14 5.51 -48.39 -5.68
N ILE A 15 4.90 -48.68 -4.52
CA ILE A 15 4.10 -47.67 -3.80
C ILE A 15 4.98 -46.51 -3.30
N SER A 16 6.23 -46.78 -2.88
CA SER A 16 7.14 -45.72 -2.44
C SER A 16 7.61 -44.76 -3.56
N ALA A 17 7.60 -45.21 -4.82
CA ALA A 17 7.97 -44.37 -5.98
C ALA A 17 6.82 -43.45 -6.45
N PHE A 18 5.55 -43.78 -6.16
CA PHE A 18 4.39 -42.97 -6.58
C PHE A 18 4.04 -41.82 -5.64
N VAL A 19 4.56 -41.79 -4.40
CA VAL A 19 4.20 -40.72 -3.45
C VAL A 19 5.11 -39.47 -3.59
N ASN A 20 6.35 -39.61 -4.08
CA ASN A 20 7.29 -38.48 -4.19
C ASN A 20 7.25 -37.70 -5.52
N VAL A 21 6.70 -38.25 -6.61
CA VAL A 21 6.70 -37.58 -7.93
C VAL A 21 5.63 -36.47 -8.04
N ASN A 22 4.59 -36.50 -7.20
CA ASN A 22 3.49 -35.53 -7.29
C ASN A 22 3.79 -34.18 -6.63
N SER A 23 4.62 -34.14 -5.58
CA SER A 23 4.91 -32.90 -4.84
C SER A 23 5.78 -31.95 -5.66
N GLU A 24 6.88 -32.45 -6.24
CA GLU A 24 7.81 -31.63 -7.02
C GLU A 24 7.20 -31.14 -8.34
N GLN A 25 6.41 -31.98 -9.03
CA GLN A 25 5.74 -31.57 -10.28
C GLN A 25 4.62 -30.54 -10.04
N VAL A 26 3.86 -30.65 -8.94
CA VAL A 26 2.82 -29.68 -8.59
C VAL A 26 3.45 -28.34 -8.18
N PHE A 27 4.52 -28.37 -7.37
CA PHE A 27 5.26 -27.18 -6.99
C PHE A 27 5.85 -26.45 -8.20
N SER A 28 6.50 -27.19 -9.11
CA SER A 28 7.12 -26.61 -10.30
C SER A 28 6.09 -26.02 -11.28
N ARG A 29 4.92 -26.67 -11.46
CA ARG A 29 3.82 -26.11 -12.30
C ARG A 29 3.19 -24.86 -11.68
N ASN A 30 2.98 -24.85 -10.37
CA ASN A 30 2.42 -23.68 -9.67
C ASN A 30 3.38 -22.50 -9.75
N HIS A 31 4.68 -22.74 -9.60
CA HIS A 31 5.71 -21.71 -9.76
C HIS A 31 5.73 -21.12 -11.17
N LEU A 32 5.72 -21.97 -12.21
CA LEU A 32 5.61 -21.54 -13.61
C LEU A 32 4.31 -20.74 -13.89
N LYS A 33 3.20 -21.09 -13.25
CA LYS A 33 1.93 -20.36 -13.38
C LYS A 33 2.00 -18.99 -12.70
N LEU A 34 2.59 -18.90 -11.51
CA LEU A 34 2.76 -17.64 -10.77
C LEU A 34 3.68 -16.67 -11.50
N GLN A 35 4.80 -17.14 -12.05
CA GLN A 35 5.71 -16.32 -12.87
C GLN A 35 5.01 -15.73 -14.10
N LYS A 36 4.14 -16.50 -14.76
CA LYS A 36 3.34 -15.98 -15.88
C LYS A 36 2.39 -14.87 -15.42
N ILE A 37 1.72 -15.03 -14.27
CA ILE A 37 0.81 -14.02 -13.72
C ILE A 37 1.57 -12.74 -13.38
N VAL A 38 2.72 -12.87 -12.71
CA VAL A 38 3.60 -11.76 -12.37
C VAL A 38 4.00 -10.99 -13.63
N ALA A 39 4.45 -11.69 -14.68
CA ALA A 39 4.84 -11.08 -15.95
C ALA A 39 3.69 -10.36 -16.69
N THR A 40 2.43 -10.66 -16.37
CA THR A 40 1.24 -10.08 -16.99
C THR A 40 0.41 -9.24 -16.02
N LEU A 41 1.01 -8.74 -14.94
CA LEU A 41 0.28 -7.88 -14.01
C LEU A 41 -0.25 -6.63 -14.75
N PRO A 42 -1.52 -6.26 -14.53
CA PRO A 42 -2.09 -5.07 -15.14
C PRO A 42 -1.61 -3.82 -14.40
N SER A 43 -1.72 -2.69 -15.10
CA SER A 43 -1.66 -1.39 -14.45
C SER A 43 -2.96 -1.14 -13.69
N LEU A 44 -2.89 -0.37 -12.62
CA LEU A 44 -3.99 -0.17 -11.68
C LEU A 44 -4.40 1.29 -11.66
N GLN A 45 -5.71 1.52 -11.53
CA GLN A 45 -6.29 2.80 -11.15
C GLN A 45 -6.98 2.61 -9.81
N LEU A 46 -6.54 3.35 -8.80
CA LEU A 46 -7.13 3.39 -7.49
C LEU A 46 -7.94 4.68 -7.38
N HIS A 47 -9.25 4.55 -7.16
CA HIS A 47 -10.11 5.66 -6.78
C HIS A 47 -10.20 5.70 -5.26
N VAL A 48 -9.66 6.76 -4.67
CA VAL A 48 -9.60 6.96 -3.22
C VAL A 48 -10.62 8.00 -2.81
N THR A 49 -11.47 7.63 -1.85
CA THR A 49 -12.44 8.55 -1.22
C THR A 49 -12.18 8.60 0.28
N LEU A 50 -11.82 9.78 0.78
CA LEU A 50 -11.59 10.10 2.18
C LEU A 50 -12.89 10.60 2.82
N LYS A 51 -13.28 10.03 3.97
CA LYS A 51 -14.58 10.32 4.60
C LYS A 51 -14.55 11.51 5.57
N HIS A 52 -13.36 11.98 5.94
CA HIS A 52 -13.18 13.06 6.91
C HIS A 52 -12.38 14.22 6.30
N LYS A 53 -12.90 15.45 6.41
CA LYS A 53 -12.20 16.68 5.98
C LYS A 53 -10.78 16.80 6.53
N ALA A 54 -10.60 16.30 7.75
CA ALA A 54 -9.33 16.26 8.45
C ALA A 54 -8.21 15.53 7.68
N MET A 55 -8.57 14.64 6.75
CA MET A 55 -7.66 13.79 5.97
C MET A 55 -7.45 14.27 4.53
N GLU A 56 -8.18 15.30 4.10
CA GLU A 56 -8.08 15.83 2.75
C GLU A 56 -6.63 16.18 2.39
N LEU A 57 -6.20 15.75 1.20
CA LEU A 57 -4.91 16.09 0.64
C LEU A 57 -5.13 17.24 -0.33
N HIS A 58 -4.49 18.39 -0.10
CA HIS A 58 -4.74 19.61 -0.87
C HIS A 58 -6.22 20.02 -0.89
N GLY A 59 -6.95 19.76 0.21
CA GLY A 59 -8.39 20.03 0.31
C GLY A 59 -9.26 19.08 -0.53
N ILE A 60 -8.67 18.02 -1.09
CA ILE A 60 -9.35 17.04 -1.95
C ILE A 60 -9.55 15.75 -1.16
N SER A 61 -10.81 15.30 -1.12
CA SER A 61 -11.22 14.03 -0.50
C SER A 61 -11.45 12.92 -1.51
N ASP A 62 -11.54 13.23 -2.80
CA ASP A 62 -11.80 12.26 -3.86
C ASP A 62 -10.79 12.42 -4.98
N PHE A 63 -9.96 11.40 -5.20
CA PHE A 63 -8.86 11.47 -6.17
C PHE A 63 -8.47 10.10 -6.71
N GLN A 64 -7.68 10.11 -7.79
CA GLN A 64 -7.19 8.91 -8.45
C GLN A 64 -5.68 8.75 -8.29
N VAL A 65 -5.25 7.51 -8.11
CA VAL A 65 -3.84 7.10 -8.13
C VAL A 65 -3.69 6.10 -9.26
N TYR A 66 -2.65 6.25 -10.06
CA TYR A 66 -2.32 5.29 -11.11
C TYR A 66 -1.02 4.57 -10.78
N ALA A 67 -0.95 3.29 -11.08
CA ALA A 67 0.23 2.48 -10.78
C ALA A 67 0.50 1.45 -11.88
N ASN A 68 1.75 1.37 -12.33
CA ASN A 68 2.23 0.36 -13.27
C ASN A 68 3.12 -0.65 -12.54
N PRO A 69 2.95 -1.95 -12.80
CA PRO A 69 3.84 -2.96 -12.24
C PRO A 69 5.22 -2.85 -12.86
N LEU A 70 6.24 -2.98 -12.02
CA LEU A 70 7.63 -3.18 -12.40
C LEU A 70 8.04 -4.57 -11.92
N VAL A 71 8.22 -5.47 -12.89
CA VAL A 71 8.61 -6.86 -12.64
C VAL A 71 10.07 -7.02 -13.05
N SER A 72 10.90 -7.50 -12.13
CA SER A 72 12.30 -7.77 -12.45
C SER A 72 12.39 -8.91 -13.47
N LYS A 73 13.02 -8.66 -14.63
CA LYS A 73 13.26 -9.70 -15.66
C LYS A 73 14.21 -10.80 -15.19
N GLN A 74 15.02 -10.53 -14.15
CA GLN A 74 16.00 -11.48 -13.61
C GLN A 74 15.45 -12.29 -12.41
N GLN A 75 14.53 -11.69 -11.66
CA GLN A 75 13.82 -12.28 -10.51
C GLN A 75 12.33 -12.18 -10.81
N GLY A 76 11.85 -13.05 -11.71
CA GLY A 76 10.53 -12.98 -12.34
C GLY A 76 9.33 -13.21 -11.40
N ASP A 77 9.56 -13.14 -10.09
CA ASP A 77 8.63 -13.33 -8.99
C ASP A 77 8.54 -12.10 -8.08
N ARG A 78 9.42 -11.10 -8.24
CA ARG A 78 9.41 -9.87 -7.43
C ARG A 78 8.68 -8.74 -8.14
N VAL A 79 7.76 -8.13 -7.41
CA VAL A 79 6.89 -7.07 -7.89
C VAL A 79 7.20 -5.79 -7.14
N LEU A 80 7.33 -4.70 -7.89
CA LEU A 80 7.25 -3.33 -7.42
C LEU A 80 6.18 -2.60 -8.23
N TYR A 81 5.66 -1.49 -7.75
CA TYR A 81 4.79 -0.62 -8.56
C TYR A 81 5.40 0.77 -8.61
N ASN A 82 5.49 1.32 -9.81
CA ASN A 82 5.68 2.74 -10.00
C ASN A 82 4.31 3.38 -10.09
N GLY A 83 4.10 4.55 -9.48
CA GLY A 83 2.79 5.18 -9.50
C GLY A 83 2.83 6.66 -9.26
N TYR A 84 1.70 7.32 -9.51
CA TYR A 84 1.56 8.75 -9.24
C TYR A 84 0.10 9.15 -8.98
N THR A 85 -0.04 10.31 -8.34
CA THR A 85 -1.30 11.04 -8.22
C THR A 85 -1.02 12.53 -8.35
N THR A 86 -2.01 13.30 -8.77
CA THR A 86 -1.88 14.74 -9.00
C THR A 86 -3.03 15.50 -8.37
N PHE A 87 -2.69 16.58 -7.68
CA PHE A 87 -3.60 17.51 -7.04
C PHE A 87 -3.38 18.91 -7.61
N THR A 88 -4.44 19.71 -7.65
CA THR A 88 -4.38 21.10 -8.12
C THR A 88 -4.92 22.01 -7.03
N ASP A 89 -4.13 22.98 -6.57
CA ASP A 89 -4.53 24.06 -5.66
C ASP A 89 -4.27 25.40 -6.36
N GLY A 90 -5.33 26.00 -6.91
CA GLY A 90 -5.24 27.23 -7.70
C GLY A 90 -4.34 27.07 -8.94
N PRO A 91 -3.31 27.91 -9.13
CA PRO A 91 -2.39 27.80 -10.27
C PRO A 91 -1.30 26.73 -10.09
N VAL A 92 -1.21 26.13 -8.90
CA VAL A 92 -0.15 25.20 -8.53
C VAL A 92 -0.66 23.77 -8.63
N ARG A 93 0.14 22.92 -9.30
CA ARG A 93 -0.13 21.50 -9.46
C ARG A 93 0.93 20.68 -8.74
N PHE A 94 0.49 19.79 -7.85
CA PHE A 94 1.33 18.90 -7.06
C PHE A 94 1.19 17.47 -7.58
N THR A 95 2.30 16.87 -7.98
CA THR A 95 2.35 15.47 -8.40
C THR A 95 3.21 14.67 -7.44
N TYR A 96 2.59 13.72 -6.75
CA TYR A 96 3.27 12.74 -5.90
C TYR A 96 3.53 11.51 -6.73
N SER A 97 4.73 10.97 -6.68
CA SER A 97 5.10 9.80 -7.47
C SER A 97 6.06 8.89 -6.73
N LEU A 98 5.97 7.59 -7.01
CA LEU A 98 6.90 6.56 -6.59
C LEU A 98 7.49 5.98 -7.88
N VAL A 99 8.78 6.16 -8.10
CA VAL A 99 9.49 5.71 -9.30
C VAL A 99 10.70 4.90 -8.87
N ASP A 100 10.73 3.63 -9.26
CA ASP A 100 11.76 2.65 -8.92
C ASP A 100 12.01 2.59 -7.40
N GLY A 101 10.91 2.71 -6.64
CA GLY A 101 10.90 2.69 -5.19
C GLY A 101 11.29 4.01 -4.52
N ALA A 102 11.67 5.03 -5.29
CA ALA A 102 12.03 6.35 -4.79
C ALA A 102 10.85 7.33 -4.87
N PRO A 103 10.52 8.07 -3.79
CA PRO A 103 9.36 8.94 -3.77
C PRO A 103 9.71 10.40 -4.10
N TYR A 104 8.91 11.02 -4.95
CA TYR A 104 9.13 12.38 -5.45
C TYR A 104 7.87 13.23 -5.32
N LEU A 105 8.07 14.51 -4.99
CA LEU A 105 7.08 15.57 -5.11
C LEU A 105 7.52 16.51 -6.22
N MET A 106 6.68 16.64 -7.24
CA MET A 106 6.83 17.65 -8.28
C MET A 106 5.79 18.74 -8.08
N THR A 107 6.23 19.99 -8.10
CA THR A 107 5.37 21.17 -8.08
C THR A 107 5.55 21.92 -9.40
N ILE A 108 4.44 22.21 -10.07
CA ILE A 108 4.40 23.04 -11.28
C ILE A 108 3.53 24.25 -11.01
N ASN A 109 4.06 25.45 -11.20
CA ASN A 109 3.28 26.67 -11.14
C ASN A 109 2.92 27.12 -12.56
N SER A 110 1.64 26.99 -12.91
CA SER A 110 1.12 27.26 -14.26
C SER A 110 1.23 28.72 -14.69
N SER A 111 1.47 29.64 -13.76
CA SER A 111 1.66 31.06 -14.07
C SER A 111 3.10 31.44 -14.44
N SER A 112 4.07 30.58 -14.12
CA SER A 112 5.51 30.83 -14.36
C SER A 112 6.19 29.71 -15.12
N ASP A 113 5.48 28.61 -15.40
CA ASP A 113 6.01 27.34 -15.88
C ASP A 113 7.20 26.79 -15.07
N ALA A 114 7.39 27.29 -13.84
CA ALA A 114 8.43 26.84 -12.96
C ALA A 114 8.10 25.43 -12.44
N GLN A 115 9.00 24.48 -12.72
CA GLN A 115 8.94 23.12 -12.21
C GLN A 115 10.00 22.91 -11.12
N ILE A 116 9.56 22.38 -9.98
CA ILE A 116 10.43 22.00 -8.87
C ILE A 116 10.18 20.53 -8.55
N VAL A 117 11.24 19.73 -8.50
CA VAL A 117 11.18 18.32 -8.08
C VAL A 117 11.99 18.17 -6.80
N ARG A 118 11.42 17.47 -5.81
CA ARG A 118 12.04 17.21 -4.49
C ARG A 118 11.81 15.78 -4.05
N CYS A 119 12.72 15.25 -3.24
CA CYS A 119 12.55 13.96 -2.57
C CYS A 119 11.56 14.07 -1.42
N ILE A 120 10.71 13.05 -1.31
CA ILE A 120 9.83 12.88 -0.15
C ILE A 120 10.60 12.04 0.89
N PRO A 121 10.68 12.45 2.15
CA PRO A 121 11.29 11.61 3.19
C PRO A 121 10.51 10.31 3.39
N PRO A 122 11.18 9.24 3.83
CA PRO A 122 10.54 7.98 4.15
C PRO A 122 9.41 8.11 5.18
N SER A 123 9.53 9.05 6.11
CA SER A 123 8.56 9.29 7.18
C SER A 123 7.30 10.02 6.74
N THR A 124 7.14 10.38 5.46
CA THR A 124 5.98 11.16 5.00
C THR A 124 4.86 10.29 4.46
N LEU A 125 5.15 9.12 3.89
CA LEU A 125 4.13 8.24 3.33
C LEU A 125 4.61 6.78 3.42
N PRO A 126 3.78 5.84 3.91
CA PRO A 126 4.18 4.46 4.15
C PRO A 126 4.19 3.62 2.85
N PHE A 127 4.90 4.10 1.82
CA PHE A 127 4.92 3.48 0.48
C PHE A 127 5.48 2.05 0.47
N ASN A 128 6.45 1.77 1.34
CA ASN A 128 7.15 0.48 1.43
C ASN A 128 6.26 -0.66 1.95
N ASP A 129 5.21 -0.34 2.71
CA ASP A 129 4.41 -1.35 3.40
C ASP A 129 3.16 -1.78 2.61
N MET A 130 2.89 -1.14 1.47
CA MET A 130 1.65 -1.38 0.72
C MET A 130 1.61 -2.80 0.13
N LEU A 131 2.69 -3.23 -0.53
CA LEU A 131 2.78 -4.59 -1.09
C LEU A 131 2.81 -5.65 0.01
N SER A 132 3.45 -5.34 1.15
CA SER A 132 3.43 -6.18 2.35
C SER A 132 2.00 -6.38 2.89
N ALA A 133 1.16 -5.34 2.85
CA ALA A 133 -0.25 -5.45 3.23
C ALA A 133 -1.03 -6.41 2.31
N PHE A 134 -0.76 -6.42 1.00
CA PHE A 134 -1.37 -7.42 0.11
C PHE A 134 -0.92 -8.85 0.46
N ASN A 135 0.36 -9.05 0.77
CA ASN A 135 0.86 -10.35 1.19
C ASN A 135 0.26 -10.85 2.51
N ALA A 136 -0.16 -9.94 3.37
CA ALA A 136 -0.80 -10.23 4.66
C ALA A 136 -2.33 -10.47 4.58
N LEU A 137 -2.92 -10.53 3.37
CA LEU A 137 -4.35 -10.79 3.21
C LEU A 137 -4.75 -12.15 3.79
N THR A 138 -5.69 -12.12 4.73
CA THR A 138 -6.31 -13.32 5.29
C THR A 138 -7.81 -13.33 5.00
N PRO A 139 -8.40 -14.46 4.57
CA PRO A 139 -9.84 -14.54 4.37
C PRO A 139 -10.64 -14.22 5.64
N ILE A 140 -11.85 -13.69 5.47
CA ILE A 140 -12.84 -13.51 6.53
C ILE A 140 -14.25 -13.80 5.99
N PRO A 141 -15.19 -14.27 6.83
CA PRO A 141 -16.52 -14.63 6.38
C PRO A 141 -17.44 -13.42 6.25
N SER A 142 -17.15 -12.34 6.98
CA SER A 142 -17.92 -11.11 6.95
C SER A 142 -17.17 -9.93 7.58
N ALA A 143 -17.53 -8.72 7.15
CA ALA A 143 -17.15 -7.47 7.78
C ALA A 143 -18.40 -6.60 7.98
N SER A 144 -18.35 -5.67 8.93
CA SER A 144 -19.51 -4.83 9.29
C SER A 144 -20.07 -3.98 8.14
N ILE A 145 -19.28 -3.78 7.07
CA ILE A 145 -19.62 -2.94 5.91
C ILE A 145 -20.02 -3.78 4.67
N VAL A 146 -19.59 -5.05 4.59
CA VAL A 146 -19.77 -5.90 3.40
C VAL A 146 -20.13 -7.32 3.83
N LYS A 147 -21.28 -7.81 3.35
CA LYS A 147 -21.86 -9.11 3.77
C LYS A 147 -21.63 -10.26 2.77
N ILE A 148 -21.24 -9.97 1.52
CA ILE A 148 -21.25 -10.98 0.44
C ILE A 148 -20.05 -10.73 -0.49
N GLY A 149 -19.23 -11.76 -0.74
CA GLY A 149 -18.10 -11.74 -1.67
C GLY A 149 -16.86 -12.47 -1.13
N ASN A 150 -15.81 -12.57 -1.96
CA ASN A 150 -14.49 -13.02 -1.51
C ASN A 150 -13.86 -11.93 -0.66
N LEU A 151 -14.00 -12.07 0.67
CA LEU A 151 -13.66 -11.03 1.62
C LEU A 151 -12.36 -11.38 2.36
N PHE A 152 -11.49 -10.39 2.48
CA PHE A 152 -10.20 -10.52 3.17
C PHE A 152 -10.05 -9.38 4.16
N LYS A 153 -9.19 -9.59 5.16
CA LYS A 153 -8.66 -8.52 6.00
C LYS A 153 -7.16 -8.36 5.79
N THR A 154 -6.69 -7.14 5.95
CA THR A 154 -5.26 -6.82 6.03
C THR A 154 -5.05 -5.59 6.91
N SER A 155 -3.80 -5.25 7.19
CA SER A 155 -3.43 -3.98 7.82
C SER A 155 -2.36 -3.26 7.02
N PHE A 156 -2.51 -1.93 6.95
CA PHE A 156 -1.59 -1.02 6.31
C PHE A 156 -1.51 0.27 7.13
N ALA A 157 -0.30 0.78 7.39
CA ALA A 157 -0.07 1.97 8.23
C ALA A 157 -0.77 1.90 9.62
N GLY A 158 -0.85 0.69 10.18
CA GLY A 158 -1.53 0.42 11.46
C GLY A 158 -3.07 0.49 11.40
N VAL A 159 -3.66 0.68 10.23
CA VAL A 159 -5.13 0.65 10.02
C VAL A 159 -5.53 -0.72 9.49
N GLN A 160 -6.68 -1.22 9.93
CA GLN A 160 -7.26 -2.45 9.41
C GLN A 160 -8.20 -2.17 8.23
N TYR A 161 -8.07 -2.96 7.18
CA TYR A 161 -8.87 -2.88 5.96
C TYR A 161 -9.65 -4.17 5.77
N ALA A 162 -10.94 -4.02 5.42
CA ALA A 162 -11.71 -5.10 4.82
C ALA A 162 -11.63 -4.97 3.29
N VAL A 163 -11.21 -6.02 2.59
CA VAL A 163 -11.02 -6.02 1.14
C VAL A 163 -12.03 -6.97 0.50
N CYS A 164 -12.90 -6.43 -0.35
CA CYS A 164 -13.87 -7.19 -1.12
C CYS A 164 -13.35 -7.39 -2.54
N PHE A 165 -13.11 -8.64 -2.93
CA PHE A 165 -12.64 -8.99 -4.25
C PHE A 165 -13.79 -9.37 -5.19
N ALA A 166 -13.84 -8.72 -6.36
CA ALA A 166 -14.86 -8.93 -7.39
C ALA A 166 -14.29 -9.57 -8.67
N GLY A 167 -13.15 -10.27 -8.58
CA GLY A 167 -12.54 -10.92 -9.74
C GLY A 167 -11.97 -9.91 -10.72
N LYS A 168 -12.32 -10.07 -12.00
CA LYS A 168 -11.92 -9.15 -13.09
C LYS A 168 -12.51 -7.75 -12.98
N ALA A 169 -13.57 -7.56 -12.18
CA ALA A 169 -14.16 -6.25 -11.94
C ALA A 169 -13.34 -5.39 -10.96
N GLY A 170 -12.27 -5.93 -10.36
CA GLY A 170 -11.42 -5.23 -9.41
C GLY A 170 -11.65 -5.65 -7.96
N PHE A 171 -11.29 -4.77 -7.04
CA PHE A 171 -11.55 -4.94 -5.62
C PHE A 171 -11.76 -3.61 -4.92
N THR A 172 -12.40 -3.65 -3.76
CA THR A 172 -12.60 -2.46 -2.93
C THR A 172 -12.10 -2.71 -1.52
N ALA A 173 -11.24 -1.84 -1.02
CA ALA A 173 -10.75 -1.83 0.35
C ALA A 173 -11.52 -0.77 1.17
N TYR A 174 -12.00 -1.18 2.33
CA TYR A 174 -12.84 -0.37 3.21
C TYR A 174 -12.18 -0.17 4.57
N THR A 175 -12.25 1.07 5.05
CA THR A 175 -12.00 1.44 6.45
C THR A 175 -13.12 2.36 6.94
N SER A 176 -13.12 2.67 8.24
CA SER A 176 -14.00 3.71 8.80
C SER A 176 -13.69 5.10 8.24
N ALA A 177 -12.45 5.36 7.83
CA ALA A 177 -11.94 6.67 7.45
C ALA A 177 -11.84 6.91 5.93
N MET A 178 -11.73 5.85 5.13
CA MET A 178 -11.57 5.92 3.67
C MET A 178 -12.12 4.67 2.97
N THR A 179 -12.38 4.81 1.68
CA THR A 179 -12.68 3.71 0.73
C THR A 179 -11.71 3.81 -0.44
N ILE A 180 -11.19 2.68 -0.90
CA ILE A 180 -10.31 2.59 -2.07
C ILE A 180 -10.89 1.56 -3.02
N THR A 181 -11.30 2.00 -4.21
CA THR A 181 -11.75 1.11 -5.29
C THR A 181 -10.63 0.95 -6.30
N VAL A 182 -10.29 -0.28 -6.66
CA VAL A 182 -9.19 -0.60 -7.56
C VAL A 182 -9.73 -1.24 -8.83
N ASN A 183 -9.41 -0.61 -9.96
CA ASN A 183 -9.71 -1.09 -11.30
C ASN A 183 -8.42 -1.51 -12.01
N TYR A 184 -8.49 -2.54 -12.84
CA TYR A 184 -7.39 -2.93 -13.73
C TYR A 184 -7.49 -2.12 -15.03
N LEU A 185 -6.36 -1.62 -15.50
CA LEU A 185 -6.22 -0.90 -16.75
C LEU A 185 -5.68 -1.82 -17.83
N ASP A 186 -6.23 -1.69 -19.04
CA ASP A 186 -5.78 -2.46 -20.21
C ASP A 186 -4.36 -2.08 -20.67
N ASN A 187 -3.97 -0.82 -20.43
CA ASN A 187 -2.68 -0.29 -20.87
C ASN A 187 -1.95 0.42 -19.72
N PRO A 188 -0.60 0.36 -19.70
CA PRO A 188 0.20 1.15 -18.77
C PRO A 188 -0.02 2.65 -18.91
N VAL A 189 0.01 3.36 -17.79
CA VAL A 189 -0.06 4.83 -17.79
C VAL A 189 1.33 5.46 -17.93
N ALA A 190 1.43 6.62 -18.56
CA ALA A 190 2.69 7.37 -18.54
C ALA A 190 2.92 7.95 -17.15
N ILE A 191 4.03 7.59 -16.50
CA ILE A 191 4.41 8.14 -15.19
C ILE A 191 5.23 9.42 -15.42
N PRO A 192 4.88 10.55 -14.80
CA PRO A 192 5.62 11.81 -14.95
C PRO A 192 7.10 11.66 -14.59
N ARG A 193 7.97 12.38 -15.31
CA ARG A 193 9.42 12.30 -15.14
C ARG A 193 9.87 13.05 -13.88
N THR A 194 10.62 12.39 -13.00
CA THR A 194 10.94 12.90 -11.66
C THR A 194 12.41 13.29 -11.46
N THR A 195 13.09 13.79 -12.49
CA THR A 195 14.52 14.12 -12.39
C THR A 195 14.75 15.38 -11.54
N LEU A 196 15.68 15.31 -10.57
CA LEU A 196 16.11 16.46 -9.77
C LEU A 196 16.91 17.45 -10.62
N LYS A 197 17.05 18.69 -10.14
CA LYS A 197 17.76 19.75 -10.88
C LYS A 197 19.24 19.43 -11.15
N ASP A 198 19.86 18.67 -10.27
CA ASP A 198 21.25 18.22 -10.39
C ASP A 198 21.39 16.92 -11.22
N GLY A 199 20.29 16.40 -11.77
CA GLY A 199 20.26 15.15 -12.52
C GLY A 199 20.25 13.89 -11.66
N SER A 200 20.32 14.02 -10.33
CA SER A 200 20.32 12.89 -9.41
C SER A 200 18.90 12.32 -9.20
N SER A 201 18.84 11.16 -8.54
CA SER A 201 17.60 10.48 -8.17
C SER A 201 17.44 10.46 -6.65
N CYS A 202 16.19 10.40 -6.19
CA CYS A 202 15.90 10.21 -4.77
C CYS A 202 16.25 8.80 -4.31
N ASN A 203 16.50 8.64 -3.02
CA ASN A 203 16.76 7.33 -2.43
C ASN A 203 15.51 6.45 -2.50
N ALA A 204 15.69 5.20 -2.93
CA ALA A 204 14.63 4.20 -2.90
C ALA A 204 14.28 3.84 -1.45
N ILE A 205 12.98 3.82 -1.15
CA ILE A 205 12.43 3.43 0.15
C ILE A 205 11.56 2.17 0.04
N ALA A 206 11.06 1.86 -1.16
CA ALA A 206 10.32 0.65 -1.45
C ALA A 206 11.15 -0.29 -2.32
N ASN A 207 11.10 -1.58 -2.02
CA ASN A 207 11.83 -2.62 -2.74
C ASN A 207 10.84 -3.58 -3.41
N ALA A 208 11.27 -4.23 -4.50
CA ALA A 208 10.49 -5.30 -5.09
C ALA A 208 10.40 -6.49 -4.13
N ILE A 209 9.20 -7.03 -3.93
CA ILE A 209 8.94 -8.15 -3.02
C ILE A 209 8.29 -9.33 -3.76
N GLU A 210 8.52 -10.53 -3.26
CA GLU A 210 7.78 -11.71 -3.71
C GLU A 210 6.33 -11.60 -3.24
N MET A 211 5.40 -11.99 -4.09
CA MET A 211 3.96 -11.87 -3.83
C MET A 211 3.33 -13.22 -3.49
N THR A 212 2.44 -13.25 -2.50
CA THR A 212 1.66 -14.46 -2.21
C THR A 212 0.69 -14.78 -3.35
N PRO A 213 0.27 -16.05 -3.52
CA PRO A 213 -0.71 -16.41 -4.55
C PRO A 213 -2.03 -15.64 -4.43
N THR A 214 -2.48 -15.37 -3.20
CA THR A 214 -3.68 -14.56 -2.92
C THR A 214 -3.48 -13.11 -3.34
N ALA A 215 -2.34 -12.51 -3.02
CA ALA A 215 -2.02 -11.15 -3.40
C ALA A 215 -1.92 -10.99 -4.92
N LEU A 216 -1.27 -11.94 -5.60
CA LEU A 216 -1.22 -11.97 -7.06
C LEU A 216 -2.61 -12.08 -7.68
N ALA A 217 -3.44 -12.98 -7.18
CA ALA A 217 -4.80 -13.14 -7.68
C ALA A 217 -5.63 -11.85 -7.54
N LEU A 218 -5.46 -11.14 -6.42
CA LEU A 218 -6.10 -9.85 -6.19
C LEU A 218 -5.57 -8.75 -7.13
N LEU A 219 -4.27 -8.71 -7.40
CA LEU A 219 -3.66 -7.69 -8.27
C LEU A 219 -3.84 -7.97 -9.77
N SER A 220 -4.07 -9.23 -10.15
CA SER A 220 -4.30 -9.63 -11.55
C SER A 220 -5.77 -9.89 -11.89
N GLY A 221 -6.69 -9.80 -10.92
CA GLY A 221 -8.11 -10.12 -11.12
C GLY A 221 -8.38 -11.59 -11.45
N THR A 222 -7.46 -12.50 -11.11
CA THR A 222 -7.65 -13.94 -11.33
C THR A 222 -8.32 -14.60 -10.12
N GLU A 223 -8.80 -15.83 -10.29
CA GLU A 223 -9.41 -16.56 -9.18
C GLU A 223 -8.43 -16.72 -8.00
N VAL A 224 -8.92 -16.41 -6.80
CA VAL A 224 -8.13 -16.58 -5.57
C VAL A 224 -7.97 -18.08 -5.32
N PRO A 225 -6.74 -18.58 -5.09
CA PRO A 225 -6.52 -19.97 -4.72
C PRO A 225 -7.31 -20.31 -3.45
N VAL A 226 -8.30 -21.18 -3.58
CA VAL A 226 -9.04 -21.68 -2.42
C VAL A 226 -8.13 -22.67 -1.71
N SER A 227 -7.73 -22.37 -0.46
CA SER A 227 -7.04 -23.35 0.36
C SER A 227 -8.00 -24.52 0.63
N THR A 228 -7.64 -25.71 0.17
CA THR A 228 -8.38 -26.95 0.45
C THR A 228 -8.19 -27.43 1.89
N SER A 229 -7.36 -26.74 2.69
CA SER A 229 -7.28 -27.00 4.13
C SER A 229 -8.52 -26.43 4.81
N ARG A 230 -9.57 -27.26 4.97
CA ARG A 230 -10.56 -27.07 6.05
C ARG A 230 -9.81 -27.13 7.39
N ILE A 231 -9.20 -26.03 7.80
CA ILE A 231 -8.80 -25.83 9.18
C ILE A 231 -9.91 -24.98 9.77
N LEU A 232 -10.79 -25.63 10.52
CA LEU A 232 -11.84 -25.01 11.33
C LEU A 232 -11.19 -24.16 12.43
N LYS A 233 -10.60 -23.03 12.05
CA LYS A 233 -10.50 -21.89 12.96
C LYS A 233 -11.74 -21.07 12.68
N GLU A 234 -12.54 -20.82 13.70
CA GLU A 234 -13.70 -19.94 13.60
C GLU A 234 -13.22 -18.59 13.07
N GLU A 235 -13.44 -18.33 11.78
CA GLU A 235 -13.07 -17.05 11.21
C GLU A 235 -14.02 -16.00 11.79
N THR A 236 -13.49 -15.15 12.65
CA THR A 236 -14.28 -14.17 13.38
C THR A 236 -14.68 -13.03 12.46
N HIS A 237 -15.94 -12.60 12.54
CA HIS A 237 -16.43 -11.37 11.92
C HIS A 237 -15.47 -10.20 12.22
N MET A 238 -15.07 -9.49 11.16
CA MET A 238 -14.25 -8.29 11.31
C MET A 238 -15.13 -7.11 11.69
N ALA A 239 -15.10 -6.74 12.97
CA ALA A 239 -15.64 -5.47 13.43
C ALA A 239 -14.74 -4.34 12.93
N MET A 240 -15.31 -3.40 12.18
CA MET A 240 -14.58 -2.20 11.81
C MET A 240 -14.46 -1.31 13.03
N ALA A 241 -13.23 -1.04 13.48
CA ALA A 241 -12.99 -0.10 14.56
C ALA A 241 -13.63 1.25 14.19
N SER A 242 -14.52 1.74 15.05
CA SER A 242 -15.00 3.11 14.92
C SER A 242 -13.79 4.05 15.00
N SER A 243 -13.82 5.15 14.25
CA SER A 243 -12.83 6.22 14.38
C SER A 243 -12.88 6.93 15.74
N SER A 244 -13.73 6.48 16.67
CA SER A 244 -13.73 6.92 18.06
C SER A 244 -12.61 6.21 18.82
N CYS A 245 -11.41 6.74 18.69
CA CYS A 245 -10.23 6.24 19.37
C CYS A 245 -10.48 6.30 20.89
N SER A 246 -10.45 5.16 21.57
CA SER A 246 -10.61 5.09 23.03
C SER A 246 -9.30 5.52 23.67
N CYS A 247 -9.15 6.83 23.83
CA CYS A 247 -7.99 7.39 24.49
C CYS A 247 -7.90 6.89 25.94
N LYS A 248 -6.78 6.23 26.29
CA LYS A 248 -6.51 5.79 27.67
C LYS A 248 -5.91 6.89 28.55
N SER A 249 -5.37 7.96 27.97
CA SER A 249 -4.85 9.14 28.69
C SER A 249 -5.87 10.27 28.72
N THR A 250 -5.62 11.34 29.49
CA THR A 250 -6.44 12.56 29.37
C THR A 250 -6.04 13.27 28.08
N PRO A 251 -6.96 13.49 27.11
CA PRO A 251 -6.62 14.14 25.86
C PRO A 251 -6.10 15.58 26.06
N ARG A 252 -5.07 15.98 25.30
CA ARG A 252 -4.42 17.30 25.38
C ARG A 252 -4.28 17.95 24.01
N PRO A 253 -4.19 19.29 23.90
CA PRO A 253 -3.78 19.93 22.64
C PRO A 253 -2.33 19.54 22.28
N CYS A 254 -2.09 19.17 21.03
CA CYS A 254 -0.77 18.79 20.53
C CYS A 254 -0.27 19.79 19.48
N LEU A 255 1.04 20.06 19.51
CA LEU A 255 1.73 20.94 18.59
C LEU A 255 2.71 20.11 17.75
N LEU A 256 2.43 19.98 16.45
CA LEU A 256 3.25 19.28 15.47
C LEU A 256 4.21 20.27 14.81
N PHE A 257 5.49 19.92 14.79
CA PHE A 257 6.53 20.66 14.07
C PHE A 257 6.92 19.83 12.83
N HIS A 258 6.80 20.41 11.64
CA HIS A 258 7.26 19.74 10.42
C HIS A 258 7.97 20.71 9.47
N GLY A 259 9.01 20.21 8.77
CA GLY A 259 9.94 21.03 7.99
C GLY A 259 9.90 20.81 6.47
N LEU A 260 8.74 20.51 5.87
CA LEU A 260 8.65 20.32 4.42
C LEU A 260 7.42 21.00 3.81
N GLY A 261 7.67 21.84 2.80
CA GLY A 261 6.73 22.06 1.72
C GLY A 261 5.99 23.39 1.69
N ASN A 262 6.08 24.24 2.72
CA ASN A 262 5.56 25.60 2.61
C ASN A 262 6.60 26.51 1.98
N GLU A 263 6.22 27.22 0.92
CA GLU A 263 7.06 28.26 0.31
C GLU A 263 7.11 29.54 1.17
N VAL A 264 6.18 29.67 2.13
CA VAL A 264 6.03 30.82 3.01
C VAL A 264 5.79 30.35 4.45
N GLU A 265 6.57 30.87 5.39
CA GLU A 265 6.30 30.71 6.82
C GLU A 265 4.89 31.23 7.13
N GLU A 266 4.02 30.34 7.60
CA GLU A 266 2.68 30.76 8.01
C GLU A 266 2.76 31.40 9.39
N ARG A 267 2.26 32.62 9.51
CA ARG A 267 2.36 33.38 10.75
C ARG A 267 1.49 32.71 11.83
N GLY A 268 2.15 32.17 12.85
CA GLY A 268 1.49 31.58 14.01
C GLY A 268 1.13 30.11 13.83
N VAL A 269 0.41 29.59 14.82
CA VAL A 269 0.08 28.17 14.93
C VAL A 269 -1.15 27.85 14.09
N GLN A 270 -1.03 26.89 13.17
CA GLN A 270 -2.05 26.54 12.18
C GLN A 270 -2.93 25.38 12.64
N ASP A 271 -4.25 25.48 12.45
CA ASP A 271 -5.20 24.41 12.80
C ASP A 271 -5.39 23.39 11.66
N THR A 272 -5.04 23.76 10.42
CA THR A 272 -5.13 22.91 9.23
C THR A 272 -3.87 23.07 8.38
N SER A 273 -3.42 21.99 7.73
CA SER A 273 -2.34 22.04 6.74
C SER A 273 -2.90 21.58 5.41
N ARG A 274 -2.72 22.36 4.35
CA ARG A 274 -3.16 21.97 3.00
C ARG A 274 -2.37 20.78 2.45
N HIS A 275 -1.17 20.52 2.98
CA HIS A 275 -0.23 19.56 2.38
C HIS A 275 -0.23 18.18 3.05
N PHE A 276 -0.95 18.00 4.17
CA PHE A 276 -0.87 16.78 4.98
C PHE A 276 -2.22 16.33 5.54
N GLY A 277 -2.67 15.15 5.09
CA GLY A 277 -3.86 14.45 5.59
C GLY A 277 -3.59 13.12 6.31
N TRP A 278 -2.37 12.59 6.20
CA TRP A 278 -2.04 11.20 6.60
C TRP A 278 -1.59 11.05 8.07
N GLU A 279 -1.01 12.07 8.71
CA GLU A 279 -0.59 12.04 10.14
C GLU A 279 -1.76 11.81 11.12
N LYS A 280 -2.98 12.17 10.72
CA LYS A 280 -4.19 11.90 11.52
C LYS A 280 -4.61 10.44 11.49
N ILE A 281 -4.14 9.67 10.51
CA ILE A 281 -4.32 8.22 10.46
C ILE A 281 -3.42 7.56 11.52
N GLU A 282 -2.17 8.02 11.64
CA GLU A 282 -1.21 7.49 12.62
C GLU A 282 -1.58 7.79 14.08
N SER A 283 -2.21 8.93 14.35
CA SER A 283 -2.60 9.28 15.72
C SER A 283 -3.72 8.42 16.31
N CYS A 284 -4.34 7.54 15.51
CA CYS A 284 -5.21 6.49 16.03
C CYS A 284 -4.64 5.08 15.85
N SER A 285 -3.48 4.92 15.19
CA SER A 285 -2.85 3.63 14.94
C SER A 285 -1.56 3.36 15.74
N MET A 286 -1.08 4.31 16.55
CA MET A 286 0.03 4.06 17.46
C MET A 286 -0.44 3.36 18.75
N LEU A 287 -0.53 2.02 18.66
CA LEU A 287 -0.56 1.09 19.78
C LEU A 287 0.82 1.07 20.51
N HIS A 288 1.22 2.19 21.07
CA HIS A 288 2.23 2.21 22.13
C HIS A 288 1.56 2.73 23.41
N ASN A 289 1.68 1.96 24.47
CA ASN A 289 0.92 2.08 25.72
C ASN A 289 1.20 3.39 26.51
N ASP A 290 2.00 4.31 25.95
CA ASP A 290 2.55 5.49 26.64
C ASP A 290 2.46 6.81 25.84
N GLN A 291 1.74 6.87 24.70
CA GLN A 291 1.63 8.12 23.92
C GLN A 291 0.43 9.01 24.33
N VAL A 292 0.67 10.33 24.27
CA VAL A 292 -0.29 11.40 24.61
C VAL A 292 -1.40 11.45 23.56
N CYS A 293 -2.66 11.37 23.99
CA CYS A 293 -3.78 11.57 23.07
C CYS A 293 -3.98 13.05 22.77
N CYS A 294 -4.17 13.38 21.51
CA CYS A 294 -4.36 14.75 21.08
C CYS A 294 -5.84 15.07 20.80
N THR A 295 -6.44 16.02 21.52
CA THR A 295 -7.80 16.54 21.23
C THR A 295 -7.82 17.52 20.07
N GLN A 296 -6.70 18.23 19.86
CA GLN A 296 -6.53 19.22 18.81
C GLN A 296 -5.09 19.11 18.30
N TYR A 297 -4.92 19.20 16.99
CA TYR A 297 -3.61 19.28 16.36
C TYR A 297 -3.42 20.70 15.86
N ARG A 298 -2.36 21.31 16.34
CA ARG A 298 -1.89 22.62 15.94
C ARG A 298 -0.52 22.43 15.30
N ARG A 299 -0.19 23.18 14.26
CA ARG A 299 1.04 23.00 13.48
C ARG A 299 1.86 24.26 13.48
N LEU A 300 3.18 24.08 13.51
CA LEU A 300 4.15 25.12 13.25
C LEU A 300 4.93 24.74 11.99
N SER A 301 4.89 25.64 11.02
CA SER A 301 5.67 25.54 9.79
C SER A 301 6.99 26.26 10.03
N LEU A 302 8.09 25.51 10.12
CA LEU A 302 9.44 26.05 10.32
C LEU A 302 10.25 25.91 9.04
N ASP A 303 10.92 26.98 8.64
CA ASP A 303 11.91 26.92 7.57
C ASP A 303 13.14 26.14 8.03
N ARG A 304 13.82 25.42 7.11
CA ARG A 304 15.19 24.97 7.40
C ARG A 304 16.01 26.24 7.52
N LEU A 305 16.55 26.49 8.71
CA LEU A 305 17.57 27.51 8.94
C LEU A 305 18.55 27.50 7.77
N ALA A 306 18.48 28.54 6.94
CA ALA A 306 19.60 28.91 6.09
C ALA A 306 20.80 29.00 7.02
N SER A 307 21.81 28.16 6.82
CA SER A 307 23.10 28.37 7.46
C SER A 307 23.60 29.72 6.93
N SER A 308 23.39 30.79 7.70
CA SER A 308 24.08 32.04 7.42
C SER A 308 25.55 31.78 7.74
N GLY A 309 26.32 31.52 6.68
CA GLY A 309 27.76 31.65 6.74
C GLY A 309 28.09 33.12 6.93
N ASN A 310 28.14 33.58 8.18
CA ASN A 310 28.90 34.77 8.53
C ASN A 310 30.38 34.37 8.49
N GLY A 311 31.02 34.63 7.35
CA GLY A 311 32.47 34.72 7.22
C GLY A 311 32.82 36.17 6.90
N VAL A 312 33.45 36.83 7.87
CA VAL A 312 34.21 38.08 7.70
C VAL A 312 35.32 37.87 6.66
#